data_AF-A0A3C2DW68-F1
#
_entry.id   AF-A0A3C2DW68-F1
#
_cell.length_a   1.000
_cell.length_b   1.000
_cell.length_c   1.000
_cell.angle_alpha   90.00
_cell.angle_beta   90.00
_cell.angle_gamma   90.00
#
_symmetry.space_group_name_H-M   'P 1'
#
loop_
_entity.id
_entity.type
_entity.pdbx_description
1 polymer ?
#
loop_
_entity_poly.entity_id
_entity_poly.type
_entity_poly.pdbx_seq_one_letter_code
_entity_poly.pdbx_strand_id
1 'polypeptide(L)'
;LYNRFILNLLRTSSMKNLVLMKRLEVTSKRSTEEKLMTFLMQTAKEQGRSSFRIAYDRRQLADYLEVDRSGLSAVIGKLKKSGKIKCRKDCFELL
;
A
#
# COMPACT_ATOMS: atom_id res chain seq x y z
N LEU A 1 -35.90 10.15 3.84
CA LEU A 1 -34.77 10.54 4.72
C LEU A 1 -33.96 9.35 5.25
N TYR A 2 -34.58 8.25 5.71
CA TYR A 2 -33.89 7.03 6.18
C TYR A 2 -32.90 6.40 5.17
N ASN A 3 -33.26 6.38 3.89
CA ASN A 3 -32.43 5.77 2.83
C ASN A 3 -31.04 6.43 2.67
N ARG A 4 -30.93 7.76 2.84
CA ARG A 4 -29.63 8.44 2.73
C ARG A 4 -28.69 8.11 3.88
N PHE A 5 -29.21 7.97 5.10
CA PHE A 5 -28.42 7.57 6.25
C PHE A 5 -27.93 6.14 6.11
N ILE A 6 -28.80 5.22 5.71
CA ILE A 6 -28.44 3.81 5.47
C ILE A 6 -27.42 3.71 4.33
N LEU A 7 -27.61 4.43 3.22
CA LEU A 7 -26.65 4.48 2.12
C LEU A 7 -25.31 5.08 2.54
N ASN A 8 -25.30 6.17 3.30
CA ASN A 8 -24.05 6.76 3.80
C ASN A 8 -23.33 5.83 4.79
N LEU A 9 -24.08 5.13 5.65
CA LEU A 9 -23.52 4.15 6.58
C LEU A 9 -22.95 2.95 5.83
N LEU A 10 -23.66 2.42 4.84
CA LEU A 10 -23.19 1.38 3.92
C LEU A 10 -21.94 1.85 3.16
N ARG A 11 -21.94 3.05 2.59
CA ARG A 11 -20.79 3.59 1.86
C ARG A 11 -19.57 3.73 2.77
N THR A 12 -19.77 4.26 3.98
CA THR A 12 -18.70 4.43 4.98
C THR A 12 -18.20 3.07 5.49
N SER A 13 -19.10 2.11 5.70
CA SER A 13 -18.77 0.74 6.13
C SER A 13 -18.06 -0.03 5.02
N SER A 14 -18.51 0.05 3.77
CA SER A 14 -17.84 -0.53 2.61
C SER A 14 -16.46 0.08 2.39
N MET A 15 -16.27 1.40 2.54
CA MET A 15 -14.94 2.01 2.50
C MET A 15 -14.04 1.51 3.64
N LYS A 16 -14.57 1.40 4.87
CA LYS A 16 -13.82 0.86 6.02
C LYS A 16 -13.47 -0.62 5.85
N ASN A 17 -14.39 -1.43 5.30
CA ASN A 17 -14.16 -2.82 4.93
C ASN A 17 -13.10 -2.95 3.83
N LEU A 18 -13.08 -2.04 2.85
CA LEU A 18 -12.05 -2.03 1.81
C LEU A 18 -10.67 -1.75 2.40
N VAL A 19 -10.56 -0.81 3.35
CA VAL A 19 -9.31 -0.49 4.05
C VAL A 19 -8.86 -1.66 4.93
N LEU A 20 -9.78 -2.33 5.61
CA LEU A 20 -9.50 -3.52 6.41
C LEU A 20 -9.05 -4.70 5.53
N MET A 21 -9.72 -4.94 4.40
CA MET A 21 -9.32 -5.97 3.42
C MET A 21 -7.97 -5.67 2.79
N LYS A 22 -7.68 -4.40 2.48
CA LYS A 22 -6.37 -3.96 1.98
C LYS A 22 -5.27 -4.23 2.99
N ARG A 23 -5.50 -3.91 4.27
CA ARG A 23 -4.58 -4.29 5.35
C ARG A 23 -4.42 -5.80 5.42
N LEU A 24 -5.50 -6.58 5.41
CA LEU A 24 -5.49 -8.05 5.52
C LEU A 24 -4.72 -8.73 4.37
N GLU A 25 -4.84 -8.23 3.13
CA GLU A 25 -4.04 -8.70 1.99
C GLU A 25 -2.55 -8.37 2.14
N VAL A 26 -2.22 -7.22 2.74
CA VAL A 26 -0.82 -6.79 2.95
C VAL A 26 -0.20 -7.53 4.14
N THR A 27 -0.88 -7.70 5.27
CA THR A 27 -0.32 -8.39 6.44
C THR A 27 -0.31 -9.92 6.32
N SER A 28 -1.15 -10.53 5.47
CA SER A 28 -1.15 -11.99 5.26
C SER A 28 0.03 -12.53 4.44
N LYS A 29 0.85 -11.65 3.85
CA LYS A 29 2.00 -12.06 3.03
C LYS A 29 3.20 -12.46 3.89
N ARG A 30 3.85 -13.56 3.49
CA ARG A 30 4.94 -14.20 4.25
C ARG A 30 6.27 -13.43 4.16
N SER A 31 6.45 -12.58 3.15
CA SER A 31 7.70 -11.85 2.92
C SER A 31 7.50 -10.34 2.80
N THR A 32 8.50 -9.57 3.27
CA THR A 32 8.56 -8.10 3.14
C THR A 32 8.43 -7.63 1.68
N GLU A 33 8.90 -8.44 0.71
CA GLU A 33 8.75 -8.17 -0.72
C GLU A 33 7.28 -8.18 -1.17
N GLU A 34 6.54 -9.22 -0.79
CA GLU A 34 5.13 -9.34 -1.13
C GLU A 34 4.27 -8.29 -0.41
N LYS A 35 4.55 -8.00 0.87
CA LYS A 35 3.86 -6.95 1.63
C LYS A 35 3.99 -5.61 0.91
N LEU A 36 5.22 -5.24 0.55
CA LEU A 36 5.50 -3.98 -0.14
C LEU A 36 4.85 -3.93 -1.53
N MET A 37 4.98 -4.99 -2.33
CA MET A 37 4.43 -5.01 -3.69
C MET A 37 2.91 -4.90 -3.67
N THR A 38 2.25 -5.61 -2.74
CA THR A 38 0.80 -5.55 -2.56
C THR A 38 0.35 -4.13 -2.21
N PHE A 39 1.05 -3.48 -1.28
CA PHE A 39 0.78 -2.08 -0.93
C PHE A 39 0.92 -1.14 -2.14
N LEU A 40 2.04 -1.22 -2.88
CA LEU A 40 2.29 -0.36 -4.04
C LEU A 40 1.26 -0.57 -5.16
N MET A 41 0.90 -1.82 -5.46
CA MET A 41 -0.14 -2.14 -6.46
C MET A 41 -1.51 -1.60 -6.05
N GLN A 42 -1.88 -1.72 -4.78
CA GLN A 42 -3.12 -1.17 -4.25
C GLN A 42 -3.13 0.37 -4.35
N THR A 43 -2.04 1.04 -3.96
CA THR A 43 -1.93 2.51 -4.08
C THR A 43 -2.00 2.97 -5.53
N ALA A 44 -1.33 2.26 -6.46
CA ALA A 44 -1.41 2.56 -7.88
C ALA A 44 -2.84 2.43 -8.43
N LYS A 45 -3.55 1.36 -8.03
CA LYS A 45 -4.95 1.12 -8.42
C LYS A 45 -5.89 2.20 -7.87
N GLU A 46 -5.68 2.63 -6.63
CA GLU A 46 -6.46 3.72 -6.01
C GLU A 46 -6.23 5.07 -6.70
N GLN A 47 -4.99 5.38 -7.05
CA GLN A 47 -4.64 6.64 -7.72
C GLN A 47 -4.87 6.60 -9.24
N GLY A 48 -5.14 5.41 -9.79
CA GLY A 48 -5.31 5.18 -11.23
C GLY A 48 -4.03 5.44 -12.04
N ARG A 49 -2.85 5.41 -11.41
CA ARG A 49 -1.57 5.76 -12.02
C ARG A 49 -0.47 4.83 -11.51
N SER A 50 0.45 4.46 -12.40
CA SER A 50 1.61 3.64 -12.05
C SER A 50 2.68 4.42 -11.26
N SER A 51 2.74 5.75 -11.44
CA SER A 51 3.58 6.66 -10.66
C SER A 51 2.76 7.42 -9.64
N PHE A 52 3.16 7.37 -8.37
CA PHE A 52 2.44 7.97 -7.26
C PHE A 52 3.38 8.38 -6.13
N ARG A 53 2.91 9.33 -5.34
CA ARG A 53 3.56 9.76 -4.10
C ARG A 53 2.84 9.16 -2.91
N ILE A 54 3.58 8.62 -1.95
CA ILE A 54 3.03 8.14 -0.69
C ILE A 54 3.27 9.19 0.41
N ALA A 55 2.32 9.32 1.33
CA ALA A 55 2.42 10.23 2.47
C ALA A 55 3.28 9.68 3.63
N TYR A 56 3.88 8.50 3.44
CA TYR A 56 4.69 7.82 4.44
C TYR A 56 6.17 7.99 4.12
N ASP A 57 6.95 8.35 5.14
CA ASP A 57 8.38 8.21 5.06
C ASP A 57 8.80 6.72 5.14
N ARG A 58 10.10 6.45 5.02
CA ARG A 58 10.60 5.06 5.03
C ARG A 58 10.38 4.34 6.37
N ARG A 59 10.37 5.06 7.49
CA ARG A 59 10.13 4.49 8.82
C ARG A 59 8.65 4.18 9.00
N GLN A 60 7.79 5.16 8.72
CA GLN A 60 6.34 5.00 8.77
C GLN A 60 5.84 3.89 7.84
N LEU A 61 6.45 3.74 6.66
CA LEU A 61 6.13 2.63 5.77
C LEU A 61 6.57 1.27 6.34
N ALA A 62 7.71 1.22 7.04
CA ALA A 62 8.17 0.00 7.70
C ALA A 62 7.22 -0.39 8.86
N ASP A 63 6.82 0.60 9.66
CA ASP A 63 5.87 0.42 10.75
C ASP A 63 4.50 -0.03 10.21
N TYR A 64 4.02 0.58 9.12
CA TYR A 64 2.76 0.22 8.48
C TYR A 64 2.76 -1.21 7.93
N LEU A 65 3.88 -1.66 7.36
CA LEU A 65 4.03 -3.01 6.81
C LEU A 65 4.38 -4.05 7.89
N GLU A 66 4.61 -3.62 9.14
CA GLU A 66 5.11 -4.45 10.24
C GLU A 66 6.39 -5.21 9.85
N VAL A 67 7.39 -4.47 9.39
CA VAL A 67 8.70 -5.01 8.96
C VAL A 67 9.84 -4.14 9.45
N ASP A 68 11.04 -4.73 9.57
CA ASP A 68 12.23 -3.95 9.88
C ASP A 68 12.59 -2.98 8.76
N ARG A 69 13.01 -1.77 9.15
CA ARG A 69 13.46 -0.72 8.23
C ARG A 69 14.59 -1.18 7.30
N SER A 70 15.52 -1.98 7.82
CA SER A 70 16.64 -2.55 7.06
C SER A 70 16.12 -3.56 6.01
N GLY A 71 15.20 -4.44 6.39
CA GLY A 71 14.53 -5.38 5.51
C GLY A 71 13.76 -4.68 4.39
N LEU A 72 12.97 -3.65 4.73
CA LEU A 72 12.25 -2.84 3.74
C LEU A 72 13.20 -2.16 2.74
N SER A 73 14.34 -1.68 3.22
CA SER A 73 15.34 -1.02 2.38
C SER A 73 16.03 -2.00 1.43
N ALA A 74 16.38 -3.19 1.91
CA ALA A 74 16.95 -4.26 1.09
C ALA A 74 15.98 -4.71 -0.01
N VAL A 75 14.71 -4.91 0.34
CA VAL A 75 13.65 -5.29 -0.62
C VAL A 75 13.45 -4.21 -1.68
N ILE A 76 13.38 -2.93 -1.30
CA ILE A 76 13.25 -1.84 -2.28
C ILE A 76 14.46 -1.81 -3.23
N GLY A 77 15.67 -2.05 -2.72
CA GLY A 77 16.86 -2.20 -3.56
C GLY A 77 16.75 -3.38 -4.53
N LYS A 78 16.27 -4.53 -4.05
CA LYS A 78 16.06 -5.74 -4.85
C LYS A 78 15.02 -5.50 -5.96
N LEU A 79 13.87 -4.91 -5.64
CA LEU A 79 12.79 -4.61 -6.59
C LEU A 79 13.19 -3.55 -7.63
N LYS A 80 14.05 -2.60 -7.24
CA LYS A 80 14.68 -1.67 -8.19
C LYS A 80 15.61 -2.38 -9.16
N LYS A 81 16.49 -3.25 -8.64
CA LYS A 81 17.45 -4.01 -9.47
C LYS A 81 16.75 -4.97 -10.43
N SER A 82 15.63 -5.55 -10.02
CA SER A 82 14.81 -6.42 -10.88
C SER A 82 13.91 -5.65 -11.86
N GLY A 83 13.92 -4.31 -11.83
CA GLY A 83 13.13 -3.50 -12.76
C GLY A 83 11.63 -3.55 -12.50
N LYS A 84 11.18 -3.96 -11.31
CA LYS A 84 9.75 -3.99 -10.95
C LYS A 84 9.22 -2.64 -10.47
N ILE A 85 10.08 -1.86 -9.83
CA ILE A 85 9.73 -0.54 -9.29
C ILE A 85 10.85 0.48 -9.51
N LYS A 86 10.50 1.76 -9.69
CA LYS A 86 11.38 2.89 -9.40
C LYS A 86 10.92 3.54 -8.10
N CYS A 87 11.88 4.00 -7.31
CA CYS A 87 11.61 4.69 -6.05
C CYS A 87 12.56 5.88 -5.89
N ARG A 88 12.02 7.06 -5.58
CA ARG A 88 12.77 8.29 -5.31
C ARG A 88 12.16 8.96 -4.07
N LYS A 89 12.82 8.80 -2.93
CA LYS A 89 12.29 9.19 -1.60
C LYS A 89 10.91 8.57 -1.33
N ASP A 90 9.88 9.39 -1.38
CA ASP A 90 8.47 9.16 -1.11
C ASP A 90 7.65 8.96 -2.40
N CYS A 91 8.29 9.06 -3.57
CA CYS A 91 7.70 8.72 -4.85
C CYS A 91 8.05 7.29 -5.26
N PHE A 92 7.03 6.57 -5.73
CA PHE A 92 7.14 5.24 -6.29
C PHE A 92 6.55 5.22 -7.69
N GLU A 93 7.09 4.35 -8.53
CA GLU A 93 6.58 4.09 -9.87
C GLU A 93 6.68 2.58 -10.10
N LEU A 94 5.56 1.97 -10.47
CA LEU A 94 5.50 0.58 -10.92
C LEU A 94 5.88 0.53 -12.40
N LEU A 95 6.74 -0.43 -12.75
CA LEU A 95 7.19 -0.67 -14.13
C LEU A 95 6.49 -1.89 -14.73
#